data_AF-A0A1X1IFP6-F1
#
_entry.id   AF-A0A1X1IFP6-F1
#
_cell.length_a   1.000
_cell.length_b   1.000
_cell.length_c   1.000
_cell.angle_alpha   90.00
_cell.angle_beta   90.00
_cell.angle_gamma   90.00
#
_symmetry.space_group_name_H-M   'P 1'
#
loop_
_entity.id
_entity.type
_entity.pdbx_description
1 polymer ?
#
loop_
_entity_poly.entity_id
_entity_poly.type
_entity_poly.pdbx_seq_one_letter_code
_entity_poly.pdbx_strand_id
1 'polypeptide(L)'
;MRKLNLTNKTFGRLTVLKETPSPEKESRWLCRCECGNYVEIRGSALTGNRTKSCGCLAIETAKDVAIREEIAAKAHKAYNNKRVDGVATFLINDKMQKNNTTGYKGVQKYYLASGEARYNAYLTVGGKRYAKRGFSTPQEAYEYRQELVAKYVPRNE
;
A
#
# COMPACT_ATOMS: atom_id res chain seq x y z
N MET A 1 -23.88 -4.67 45.94
CA MET A 1 -23.46 -3.98 44.70
C MET A 1 -24.69 -3.48 43.97
N ARG A 2 -24.70 -2.21 43.54
CA ARG A 2 -25.82 -1.59 42.80
C ARG A 2 -25.98 -2.29 41.45
N LYS A 3 -27.18 -2.81 41.16
CA LYS A 3 -27.49 -3.44 39.88
C LYS A 3 -27.43 -2.38 38.78
N LEU A 4 -26.47 -2.49 37.87
CA LEU A 4 -26.28 -1.52 36.79
C LEU A 4 -27.34 -1.77 35.71
N ASN A 5 -28.28 -0.83 35.55
CA ASN A 5 -29.31 -0.92 34.51
C ASN A 5 -28.74 -0.40 33.17
N LEU A 6 -28.70 -1.28 32.16
CA LEU A 6 -28.18 -0.97 30.83
C LEU A 6 -29.27 -0.77 29.76
N THR A 7 -30.55 -0.85 30.13
CA THR A 7 -31.68 -0.72 29.20
C THR A 7 -31.63 0.59 28.40
N ASN A 8 -31.93 0.53 27.11
CA ASN A 8 -31.89 1.63 26.14
C ASN A 8 -30.52 2.28 25.93
N LYS A 9 -29.43 1.71 26.46
CA LYS A 9 -28.07 2.15 26.14
C LYS A 9 -27.59 1.50 24.85
N THR A 10 -26.78 2.24 24.10
CA THR A 10 -26.11 1.79 22.89
C THR A 10 -24.63 1.53 23.13
N PHE A 11 -24.12 0.41 22.60
CA PHE A 11 -22.73 -0.02 22.69
C PHE A 11 -22.24 -0.44 21.30
N GLY A 12 -21.50 0.43 20.63
CA GLY A 12 -21.24 0.25 19.20
C GLY A 12 -22.56 0.23 18.44
N ARG A 13 -22.83 -0.86 17.72
CA ARG A 13 -24.07 -1.10 16.94
C ARG A 13 -25.18 -1.80 17.72
N LEU A 14 -25.01 -2.01 19.03
CA LEU A 14 -25.92 -2.80 19.85
C LEU A 14 -26.75 -1.90 20.75
N THR A 15 -28.07 -1.96 20.63
CA THR A 15 -29.02 -1.28 21.50
C THR A 15 -29.59 -2.28 22.51
N VAL A 16 -29.39 -2.03 23.80
CA VAL A 16 -29.88 -2.91 24.88
C VAL A 16 -31.39 -2.76 25.03
N LEU A 17 -32.13 -3.87 24.94
CA LEU A 17 -33.59 -3.89 25.07
C LEU A 17 -34.06 -4.27 26.47
N LYS A 18 -33.53 -5.37 27.02
CA LYS A 18 -33.93 -5.87 28.35
C LYS A 18 -32.87 -6.79 28.95
N GLU A 19 -32.89 -6.90 30.28
CA GLU A 19 -32.12 -7.92 31.00
C GLU A 19 -32.78 -9.30 30.78
N THR A 20 -31.96 -10.32 30.57
CA THR A 20 -32.41 -11.72 30.47
C THR A 20 -32.00 -12.50 31.70
N PRO A 21 -32.83 -13.45 32.17
CA PRO A 21 -32.48 -14.31 33.29
C PRO A 21 -31.27 -15.17 32.91
N SER A 22 -30.25 -15.14 33.77
CA SER A 22 -29.02 -15.92 33.62
C SER A 22 -28.92 -16.90 34.78
N PRO A 23 -28.58 -18.18 34.54
CA PRO A 23 -28.33 -19.14 35.61
C PRO A 23 -27.06 -18.83 36.41
N GLU A 24 -26.18 -17.98 35.89
CA GLU A 24 -24.95 -17.52 36.54
C GLU A 24 -25.15 -16.20 37.30
N LYS A 25 -24.23 -15.84 38.20
CA LYS A 25 -24.19 -14.53 38.91
C LYS A 25 -23.97 -13.30 38.00
N GLU A 26 -23.99 -13.46 36.67
CA GLU A 26 -23.77 -12.39 35.70
C GLU A 26 -25.07 -11.95 35.00
N SER A 27 -25.33 -10.64 34.96
CA SER A 27 -26.44 -10.06 34.18
C SER A 27 -26.20 -10.20 32.68
N ARG A 28 -27.15 -10.82 31.98
CA ARG A 28 -27.21 -10.89 30.51
C ARG A 28 -28.25 -9.91 29.97
N TRP A 29 -28.00 -9.40 28.78
CA TRP A 29 -28.81 -8.37 28.16
C TRP A 29 -29.12 -8.74 26.73
N LEU A 30 -30.41 -8.77 26.39
CA LEU A 30 -30.87 -8.88 25.01
C LEU A 30 -30.63 -7.55 24.31
N CYS A 31 -29.82 -7.57 23.27
CA CYS A 31 -29.47 -6.41 22.46
C CYS A 31 -30.00 -6.58 21.04
N ARG A 32 -30.47 -5.50 20.44
CA ARG A 32 -30.75 -5.41 18.99
C ARG A 32 -29.56 -4.76 18.31
N CYS A 33 -28.99 -5.44 17.33
CA CYS A 33 -27.94 -4.89 16.49
C CYS A 33 -28.54 -4.03 15.38
N GLU A 34 -27.81 -3.00 14.92
CA GLU A 34 -28.18 -2.17 13.77
C GLU A 34 -28.43 -2.97 12.47
N CYS A 35 -27.77 -4.13 12.32
CA CYS A 35 -28.02 -5.03 11.18
C CYS A 35 -29.33 -5.82 11.28
N GLY A 36 -30.15 -5.59 12.32
CA GLY A 36 -31.46 -6.21 12.52
C GLY A 36 -31.46 -7.46 13.41
N ASN A 37 -30.30 -8.06 13.68
CA ASN A 37 -30.20 -9.27 14.50
C ASN A 37 -30.30 -8.98 15.99
N TYR A 38 -30.75 -9.97 16.76
CA TYR A 38 -30.79 -9.93 18.21
C TYR A 38 -29.71 -10.84 18.79
N VAL A 39 -29.07 -10.40 19.87
CA VAL A 39 -27.99 -11.15 20.53
C VAL A 39 -28.05 -10.93 22.03
N GLU A 40 -27.81 -12.00 22.79
CA GLU A 40 -27.67 -11.91 24.24
C GLU A 40 -26.21 -11.74 24.63
N ILE A 41 -25.90 -10.67 25.35
CA ILE A 41 -24.53 -10.30 25.70
C ILE A 41 -24.43 -10.07 27.21
N ARG A 42 -23.30 -10.49 27.79
CA ARG A 42 -22.98 -10.22 29.20
C ARG A 42 -22.81 -8.73 29.42
N GLY A 43 -23.34 -8.20 30.53
CA GLY A 43 -23.23 -6.78 30.86
C GLY A 43 -21.78 -6.29 30.91
N SER A 44 -20.86 -7.11 31.39
CA SER A 44 -19.42 -6.83 31.43
C SER A 44 -18.78 -6.69 30.04
N ALA A 45 -19.27 -7.42 29.03
CA ALA A 45 -18.77 -7.34 27.66
C ALA A 45 -19.27 -6.08 26.92
N LEU A 46 -20.46 -5.59 27.28
CA LEU A 46 -21.02 -4.32 26.80
C LEU A 46 -20.26 -3.13 27.42
N THR A 47 -20.17 -3.07 28.75
CA THR A 47 -19.50 -1.95 29.45
C THR A 47 -18.00 -1.92 29.20
N GLY A 48 -17.37 -3.09 29.03
CA GLY A 48 -15.97 -3.21 28.67
C GLY A 48 -15.67 -3.00 27.18
N ASN A 49 -16.67 -2.64 26.36
CA ASN A 49 -16.53 -2.40 24.92
C ASN A 49 -15.95 -3.59 24.11
N ARG A 50 -16.09 -4.81 24.65
CA ARG A 50 -15.59 -6.05 24.02
C ARG A 50 -16.52 -6.52 22.92
N THR A 51 -17.83 -6.28 23.04
CA THR A 51 -18.82 -6.62 22.03
C THR A 51 -19.47 -5.35 21.49
N LYS A 52 -19.25 -5.08 20.21
CA LYS A 52 -19.72 -3.85 19.52
C LYS A 52 -20.78 -4.12 18.46
N SER A 53 -21.06 -5.39 18.15
CA SER A 53 -22.05 -5.83 17.18
C SER A 53 -22.41 -7.29 17.46
N CYS A 54 -23.41 -7.84 16.76
CA CYS A 54 -23.72 -9.26 16.81
C CYS A 54 -22.73 -10.15 16.02
N GLY A 55 -21.61 -9.60 15.54
CA GLY A 55 -20.64 -10.25 14.66
C GLY A 55 -20.62 -9.70 13.22
N CYS A 56 -21.66 -8.96 12.82
CA CYS A 56 -21.75 -8.35 11.48
C CYS A 56 -20.58 -7.41 11.16
N LEU A 57 -20.10 -6.64 12.14
CA LEU A 57 -18.98 -5.74 11.97
C LEU A 57 -17.69 -6.47 11.54
N ALA A 58 -17.43 -7.65 12.12
CA ALA A 58 -16.25 -8.45 11.78
C ALA A 58 -16.35 -9.01 10.36
N ILE A 59 -17.54 -9.46 9.95
CA ILE A 59 -17.83 -9.96 8.60
C ILE A 59 -17.65 -8.84 7.56
N GLU A 60 -18.19 -7.65 7.82
CA GLU A 60 -18.01 -6.48 6.94
C GLU A 60 -16.55 -6.10 6.80
N THR A 61 -15.82 -6.01 7.92
CA THR A 61 -14.39 -5.69 7.90
C THR A 61 -13.60 -6.71 7.08
N ALA A 62 -13.88 -8.01 7.24
CA ALA A 62 -13.21 -9.05 6.48
C ALA A 62 -13.50 -8.95 4.97
N LYS A 63 -14.75 -8.65 4.59
CA LYS A 63 -15.13 -8.40 3.19
C LYS A 63 -14.40 -7.20 2.60
N ASP A 64 -14.33 -6.09 3.35
CA ASP A 64 -13.61 -4.88 2.91
C ASP A 64 -12.13 -5.15 2.70
N VAL A 65 -11.51 -5.92 3.60
CA VAL A 65 -10.10 -6.35 3.45
C VAL A 65 -9.93 -7.20 2.19
N ALA A 66 -10.77 -8.21 1.99
CA ALA A 66 -10.71 -9.07 0.79
C ALA A 66 -10.86 -8.28 -0.51
N ILE A 67 -11.78 -7.32 -0.56
CA ILE A 67 -11.96 -6.42 -1.72
C ILE A 67 -10.68 -5.60 -1.95
N ARG A 68 -10.10 -5.02 -0.90
CA ARG A 68 -8.86 -4.24 -1.00
C ARG A 68 -7.69 -5.09 -1.47
N GLU A 69 -7.56 -6.31 -0.96
CA GLU A 69 -6.55 -7.29 -1.40
C GLU A 69 -6.72 -7.65 -2.87
N GLU A 70 -7.95 -7.89 -3.33
CA GLU A 70 -8.25 -8.19 -4.73
C GLU A 70 -7.91 -7.00 -5.65
N ILE A 71 -8.27 -5.77 -5.24
CA ILE A 71 -7.93 -4.55 -5.97
C ILE A 71 -6.40 -4.38 -6.04
N ALA A 72 -5.69 -4.57 -4.94
CA ALA A 72 -4.22 -4.50 -4.91
C ALA A 72 -3.60 -5.56 -5.82
N ALA A 73 -4.08 -6.80 -5.77
CA ALA A 73 -3.63 -7.88 -6.65
C ALA A 73 -3.88 -7.56 -8.13
N LYS A 74 -5.06 -7.01 -8.48
CA LYS A 74 -5.37 -6.54 -9.83
C LYS A 74 -4.43 -5.43 -10.28
N ALA A 75 -4.13 -4.46 -9.42
CA ALA A 75 -3.20 -3.38 -9.71
C ALA A 75 -1.77 -3.91 -9.95
N HIS A 76 -1.28 -4.82 -9.09
CA HIS A 76 0.02 -5.47 -9.27
C HIS A 76 0.09 -6.28 -10.56
N LYS A 77 -0.97 -7.05 -10.88
CA LYS A 77 -1.07 -7.80 -12.14
C LYS A 77 -1.05 -6.87 -13.35
N ALA A 78 -1.86 -5.81 -13.35
CA ALA A 78 -1.90 -4.83 -14.42
C ALA A 78 -0.56 -4.11 -14.63
N TYR A 79 0.17 -3.82 -13.53
CA TYR A 79 1.53 -3.27 -13.59
C TYR A 79 2.53 -4.26 -14.17
N ASN A 80 2.51 -5.51 -13.71
CA ASN A 80 3.44 -6.55 -14.14
C ASN A 80 3.21 -7.01 -15.59
N ASN A 81 1.96 -7.01 -16.07
CA ASN A 81 1.61 -7.34 -17.45
C ASN A 81 2.23 -6.38 -18.48
N LYS A 82 2.63 -5.16 -18.06
CA LYS A 82 3.29 -4.18 -18.94
C LYS A 82 4.80 -4.39 -19.07
N ARG A 83 5.36 -5.37 -18.38
CA ARG A 83 6.80 -5.66 -18.42
C ARG A 83 7.11 -6.47 -19.68
N VAL A 84 8.31 -6.24 -20.22
CA VAL A 84 8.85 -6.97 -21.36
C VAL A 84 10.08 -7.71 -20.86
N ASP A 85 10.12 -9.03 -21.01
CA ASP A 85 11.19 -9.89 -20.47
C ASP A 85 11.52 -9.61 -18.99
N GLY A 86 10.47 -9.39 -18.19
CA GLY A 86 10.64 -9.06 -16.77
C GLY A 86 11.19 -7.66 -16.50
N VAL A 87 11.38 -6.81 -17.51
CA VAL A 87 11.81 -5.41 -17.40
C VAL A 87 10.62 -4.46 -17.50
N ALA A 88 10.53 -3.50 -16.57
CA ALA A 88 9.55 -2.41 -16.65
C ALA A 88 9.99 -1.33 -17.66
N THR A 89 9.95 -1.67 -18.96
CA THR A 89 10.41 -0.82 -20.07
C THR A 89 9.72 0.54 -20.10
N PHE A 90 8.44 0.61 -19.73
CA PHE A 90 7.67 1.85 -19.62
C PHE A 90 8.22 2.89 -18.61
N LEU A 91 9.05 2.46 -17.64
CA LEU A 91 9.75 3.37 -16.73
C LEU A 91 11.04 3.93 -17.33
N ILE A 92 11.60 3.25 -18.33
CA ILE A 92 12.79 3.68 -19.09
C ILE A 92 12.33 4.60 -20.23
N ASN A 93 11.65 5.68 -19.87
CA ASN A 93 11.14 6.71 -20.79
C ASN A 93 12.09 7.93 -20.87
N ASP A 94 11.68 8.97 -21.57
CA ASP A 94 12.45 10.21 -21.72
C ASP A 94 12.04 11.33 -20.75
N LYS A 95 11.14 11.04 -19.79
CA LYS A 95 10.72 12.03 -18.79
C LYS A 95 11.92 12.46 -17.95
N MET A 96 12.22 13.75 -17.98
CA MET A 96 13.31 14.38 -17.24
C MET A 96 12.97 14.53 -15.75
N GLN A 97 13.94 14.31 -14.87
CA GLN A 97 13.79 14.54 -13.43
C GLN A 97 14.00 16.03 -13.10
N LYS A 98 13.23 16.56 -12.14
CA LYS A 98 13.28 17.99 -11.75
C LYS A 98 14.65 18.44 -11.27
N ASN A 99 15.41 17.55 -10.64
CA ASN A 99 16.75 17.80 -10.12
C ASN A 99 17.86 17.42 -11.11
N ASN A 100 17.53 17.24 -12.40
CA ASN A 100 18.54 17.02 -13.42
C ASN A 100 19.27 18.34 -13.72
N THR A 101 20.59 18.36 -13.54
CA THR A 101 21.43 19.54 -13.74
C THR A 101 22.25 19.49 -15.03
N THR A 102 22.17 18.39 -15.78
CA THR A 102 22.99 18.16 -16.99
C THR A 102 22.23 18.40 -18.28
N GLY A 103 20.89 18.42 -18.24
CA GLY A 103 20.03 18.42 -19.41
C GLY A 103 19.84 17.02 -20.03
N TYR A 104 20.50 15.99 -19.51
CA TYR A 104 20.49 14.64 -20.08
C TYR A 104 20.07 13.60 -19.03
N LYS A 105 19.04 12.82 -19.36
CA LYS A 105 18.52 11.79 -18.45
C LYS A 105 19.60 10.74 -18.17
N GLY A 106 19.79 10.40 -16.90
CA GLY A 106 20.77 9.38 -16.48
C GLY A 106 22.24 9.82 -16.61
N VAL A 107 22.49 11.12 -16.80
CA VAL A 107 23.83 11.71 -16.83
C VAL A 107 24.04 12.59 -15.60
N GLN A 108 25.14 12.37 -14.88
CA GLN A 108 25.53 13.15 -13.70
C GLN A 108 26.89 13.82 -13.91
N LYS A 109 26.98 15.07 -13.50
CA LYS A 109 28.23 15.85 -13.45
C LYS A 109 28.97 15.59 -12.14
N TYR A 110 30.28 15.46 -12.20
CA TYR A 110 31.19 15.44 -11.05
C TYR A 110 32.47 16.21 -11.39
N TYR A 111 33.33 16.45 -10.39
CA TYR A 111 34.60 17.17 -10.59
C TYR A 111 35.76 16.28 -10.16
N LEU A 112 36.86 16.33 -10.90
CA LEU A 112 38.13 15.74 -10.50
C LEU A 112 38.81 16.63 -9.44
N ALA A 113 39.85 16.10 -8.78
CA ALA A 113 40.67 16.88 -7.85
C ALA A 113 41.30 18.11 -8.52
N SER A 114 41.52 18.07 -9.84
CA SER A 114 41.98 19.20 -10.66
C SER A 114 40.93 20.31 -10.84
N GLY A 115 39.69 20.12 -10.38
CA GLY A 115 38.57 21.01 -10.65
C GLY A 115 37.94 20.80 -12.03
N GLU A 116 38.50 19.90 -12.87
CA GLU A 116 37.94 19.58 -14.17
C GLU A 116 36.56 18.90 -14.03
N ALA A 117 35.57 19.42 -14.74
CA ALA A 117 34.25 18.80 -14.82
C ALA A 117 34.30 17.52 -15.65
N ARG A 118 33.73 16.44 -15.13
CA ARG A 118 33.56 15.16 -15.81
C ARG A 118 32.13 14.67 -15.65
N TYR A 119 31.74 13.75 -16.52
CA TYR A 119 30.38 13.22 -16.56
C TYR A 119 30.39 11.71 -16.44
N ASN A 120 29.35 11.17 -15.82
CA ASN A 120 29.06 9.75 -15.82
C ASN A 120 27.67 9.51 -16.39
N ALA A 121 27.51 8.33 -16.96
CA ALA A 121 26.22 7.84 -17.43
C ALA A 121 25.93 6.48 -16.83
N TYR A 122 24.65 6.25 -16.55
CA TYR A 122 24.18 4.97 -16.03
C TYR A 122 22.81 4.60 -16.58
N LEU A 123 22.57 3.29 -16.65
CA LEU A 123 21.29 2.67 -16.93
C LEU A 123 21.11 1.46 -16.02
N THR A 124 19.94 1.33 -15.41
CA THR A 124 19.56 0.14 -14.65
C THR A 124 18.48 -0.60 -15.41
N VAL A 125 18.73 -1.88 -15.74
CA VAL A 125 17.78 -2.74 -16.44
C VAL A 125 17.70 -4.08 -15.71
N GLY A 126 16.48 -4.54 -15.41
CA GLY A 126 16.27 -5.84 -14.76
C GLY A 126 17.02 -6.01 -13.42
N GLY A 127 17.21 -4.93 -12.65
CA GLY A 127 17.98 -4.96 -11.40
C GLY A 127 19.49 -4.87 -11.56
N LYS A 128 20.03 -4.94 -12.79
CA LYS A 128 21.46 -4.79 -13.07
C LYS A 128 21.78 -3.36 -13.50
N ARG A 129 22.84 -2.78 -12.91
CA ARG A 129 23.33 -1.42 -13.23
C ARG A 129 24.49 -1.49 -14.21
N TYR A 130 24.36 -0.77 -15.33
CA TYR A 130 25.41 -0.52 -16.31
C TYR A 130 25.83 0.95 -16.19
N ALA A 131 27.12 1.22 -15.99
CA ALA A 131 27.60 2.58 -15.80
C ALA A 131 29.03 2.77 -16.32
N LYS A 132 29.34 3.99 -16.76
CA LYS A 132 30.69 4.42 -17.12
C LYS A 132 30.90 5.86 -16.65
N ARG A 133 32.10 6.17 -16.18
CA ARG A 133 32.52 7.50 -15.74
C ARG A 133 33.65 8.01 -16.65
N GLY A 134 33.96 9.31 -16.56
CA GLY A 134 35.12 9.91 -17.21
C GLY A 134 34.82 10.66 -18.50
N PHE A 135 33.56 10.81 -18.89
CA PHE A 135 33.19 11.55 -20.10
C PHE A 135 33.55 13.03 -19.95
N SER A 136 34.02 13.64 -21.04
CA SER A 136 34.43 15.04 -21.07
C SER A 136 33.21 15.95 -21.20
N THR A 137 32.18 15.51 -21.92
CA THR A 137 30.94 16.25 -22.14
C THR A 137 29.71 15.49 -21.63
N PRO A 138 28.61 16.18 -21.27
CA PRO A 138 27.38 15.51 -20.88
C PRO A 138 26.71 14.80 -22.07
N GLN A 139 26.94 15.28 -23.30
CA GLN A 139 26.42 14.67 -24.51
C GLN A 139 27.08 13.31 -24.80
N GLU A 140 28.41 13.20 -24.70
CA GLU A 140 29.11 11.90 -24.83
C GLU A 140 28.59 10.87 -23.82
N ALA A 141 28.35 11.30 -22.58
CA ALA A 141 27.78 10.46 -21.55
C ALA A 141 26.35 10.01 -21.94
N TYR A 142 25.55 10.91 -22.51
CA TYR A 142 24.20 10.59 -22.96
C TYR A 142 24.18 9.62 -24.15
N GLU A 143 25.06 9.79 -25.12
CA GLU A 143 25.22 8.89 -26.27
C GLU A 143 25.56 7.47 -25.78
N TYR A 144 26.53 7.34 -24.88
CA TYR A 144 26.82 6.06 -24.23
C TYR A 144 25.60 5.48 -23.51
N ARG A 145 24.78 6.31 -22.86
CA ARG A 145 23.53 5.83 -22.25
C ARG A 145 22.55 5.30 -23.31
N GLN A 146 22.45 5.94 -24.47
CA GLN A 146 21.58 5.45 -25.56
C GLN A 146 22.06 4.11 -26.11
N GLU A 147 23.38 3.89 -26.21
CA GLU A 147 23.95 2.58 -26.55
C GLU A 147 23.54 1.51 -25.52
N LEU A 148 23.60 1.83 -24.22
CA LEU A 148 23.13 0.92 -23.18
C LEU A 148 21.64 0.63 -23.31
N VAL A 149 20.82 1.63 -23.66
CA VAL A 149 19.38 1.45 -23.87
C VAL A 149 19.13 0.50 -25.03
N ALA A 150 19.76 0.76 -26.19
CA ALA A 150 19.64 -0.08 -27.37
C ALA A 150 20.10 -1.53 -27.13
N LYS A 151 21.14 -1.72 -26.30
CA LYS A 151 21.73 -3.03 -26.02
C LYS A 151 20.98 -3.85 -24.99
N TYR A 152 20.45 -3.23 -23.94
CA TYR A 152 19.95 -3.95 -22.77
C TYR A 152 18.46 -3.81 -22.52
N VAL A 153 17.78 -2.82 -23.10
CA VAL A 153 16.34 -2.64 -22.87
C VAL A 153 15.57 -3.47 -23.88
N PRO A 154 14.80 -4.48 -23.43
CA PRO A 154 13.99 -5.29 -24.33
C PRO A 154 12.88 -4.44 -24.95
N ARG A 155 12.51 -4.77 -26.18
CA ARG A 155 11.43 -4.11 -26.93
C ARG A 155 10.35 -5.15 -27.21
N ASN A 156 9.09 -4.72 -27.15
CA ASN A 156 8.02 -5.54 -27.70
C ASN A 156 8.22 -5.58 -29.21
N GLU A 157 8.28 -6.77 -29.78
CA GLU A 157 8.05 -6.98 -31.21
C GLU A 157 6.62 -6.58 -31.60
#